data_AF-A0A2K6SEP4-F1
#
_entry.id   AF-A0A2K6SEP4-F1
#
_cell.length_a   1.000
_cell.length_b   1.000
_cell.length_c   1.000
_cell.angle_alpha   90.00
_cell.angle_beta   90.00
_cell.angle_gamma   90.00
#
_symmetry.space_group_name_H-M   'P 1'
#
loop_
_entity.id
_entity.type
_entity.pdbx_description
1 polymer ?
#
loop_
_entity_poly.entity_id
_entity_poly.type
_entity_poly.pdbx_seq_one_letter_code
_entity_poly.pdbx_strand_id
1 'polypeptide(L)'
;MAHGHGHERGHSKMELPDYRQWKIEGTPLEIVQKRLAIHVWLCKKVAFFDVFFTGFKWRFPAFLVAVGAEYYLDSLNKDKKHH
;
A
#
# COMPACT_ATOMS: atom_id res chain seq x y z
N MET A 1 -33.28 55.90 -31.52
CA MET A 1 -34.09 55.05 -30.62
C MET A 1 -34.64 53.92 -31.49
N ALA A 2 -34.43 52.63 -31.28
CA ALA A 2 -33.89 51.88 -30.16
C ALA A 2 -33.10 50.68 -30.72
N HIS A 3 -31.96 50.36 -30.11
CA HIS A 3 -31.19 49.16 -30.42
C HIS A 3 -31.85 47.98 -29.69
N GLY A 4 -32.49 47.06 -30.43
CA GLY A 4 -33.05 45.83 -29.88
C GLY A 4 -31.92 44.84 -29.57
N HIS A 5 -31.60 44.65 -28.30
CA HIS A 5 -30.66 43.64 -27.82
C HIS A 5 -31.45 42.38 -27.42
N GLY A 6 -31.71 41.49 -28.38
CA GLY A 6 -32.31 40.18 -28.14
C GLY A 6 -31.25 39.09 -28.11
N HIS A 7 -30.68 38.82 -26.93
CA HIS A 7 -29.77 37.69 -26.71
C HIS A 7 -30.51 36.61 -25.92
N GLU A 8 -31.31 35.80 -26.61
CA GLU A 8 -31.82 34.55 -26.06
C GLU A 8 -31.25 33.38 -26.86
N ARG A 9 -29.98 33.07 -26.56
CA ARG A 9 -29.41 31.77 -26.93
C ARG A 9 -30.06 30.73 -26.01
N GLY A 10 -31.04 30.02 -26.53
CA GLY A 10 -31.74 28.92 -25.87
C GLY A 10 -30.82 27.75 -25.56
N HIS A 11 -29.94 27.90 -24.58
CA HIS A 11 -29.48 26.78 -23.78
C HIS A 11 -30.48 26.63 -22.64
N SER A 12 -31.40 25.68 -22.78
CA SER A 12 -32.29 25.33 -21.68
C SER A 12 -31.42 25.04 -20.46
N LYS A 13 -31.78 25.70 -19.35
CA LYS A 13 -31.09 25.55 -18.07
C LYS A 13 -31.10 24.07 -17.71
N MET A 14 -29.91 23.45 -17.70
CA MET A 14 -29.76 22.04 -17.43
C MET A 14 -30.03 21.80 -15.94
N GLU A 15 -31.16 21.18 -15.63
CA GLU A 15 -31.50 20.77 -14.27
C GLU A 15 -30.66 19.54 -13.91
N LEU A 16 -29.92 19.64 -12.81
CA LEU A 16 -29.11 18.54 -12.31
C LEU A 16 -30.05 17.43 -11.81
N PRO A 17 -29.78 16.16 -12.15
CA PRO A 17 -30.60 15.04 -11.70
C PRO A 17 -30.61 14.98 -10.17
N ASP A 18 -31.76 14.59 -9.61
CA ASP A 18 -31.95 14.48 -8.17
C ASP A 18 -30.95 13.47 -7.58
N TYR A 19 -30.22 13.90 -6.54
CA TYR A 19 -29.18 13.11 -5.90
C TYR A 19 -29.71 11.81 -5.28
N ARG A 20 -31.02 11.74 -4.98
CA ARG A 20 -31.70 10.55 -4.46
C ARG A 20 -31.92 9.45 -5.51
N GLN A 21 -31.70 9.79 -6.78
CA GLN A 21 -31.83 8.86 -7.91
C GLN A 21 -30.63 7.88 -7.99
N TRP A 22 -29.50 8.22 -7.36
CA TRP A 22 -28.32 7.36 -7.26
C TRP A 22 -28.40 6.49 -5.99
N LYS A 23 -29.08 5.35 -6.10
CA LYS A 23 -29.05 4.31 -5.05
C LYS A 23 -27.83 3.41 -5.23
N ILE A 24 -27.20 3.06 -4.12
CA ILE A 24 -26.02 2.17 -4.03
C ILE A 24 -26.37 0.68 -4.04
N GLU A 25 -27.65 0.34 -3.88
CA GLU A 25 -28.14 -1.03 -3.83
C GLU A 25 -28.18 -1.62 -5.25
N GLY A 26 -27.25 -2.55 -5.53
CA GLY A 26 -27.09 -3.20 -6.84
C GLY A 26 -25.86 -2.75 -7.63
N THR A 27 -25.10 -1.75 -7.15
CA THR A 27 -23.85 -1.30 -7.79
C THR A 27 -22.62 -2.10 -7.31
N PRO A 28 -21.58 -2.28 -8.16
CA PRO A 28 -20.35 -2.99 -7.80
C PRO A 28 -19.56 -2.32 -6.66
N LEU A 29 -20.01 -1.17 -6.18
CA LEU A 29 -19.41 -0.43 -5.08
C LEU A 29 -19.40 -1.22 -3.77
N GLU A 30 -20.38 -2.09 -3.51
CA GLU A 30 -20.39 -2.93 -2.31
C GLU A 30 -19.28 -4.00 -2.35
N ILE A 31 -19.04 -4.57 -3.54
CA ILE A 31 -17.94 -5.50 -3.79
C ILE A 31 -16.60 -4.78 -3.70
N VAL A 32 -16.50 -3.57 -4.25
CA VAL A 32 -15.30 -2.72 -4.17
C VAL A 32 -15.02 -2.34 -2.72
N GLN A 33 -16.03 -1.92 -1.95
CA GLN A 33 -15.90 -1.58 -0.52
C GLN A 33 -15.51 -2.80 0.32
N LYS A 34 -16.07 -3.98 0.05
CA LYS A 34 -15.70 -5.24 0.72
C LYS A 34 -14.27 -5.67 0.37
N ARG A 35 -13.85 -5.50 -0.89
CA ARG A 35 -12.45 -5.71 -1.33
C ARG A 35 -11.49 -4.71 -0.68
N LEU A 36 -11.87 -3.43 -0.61
CA LEU A 36 -11.08 -2.38 0.05
C LEU A 36 -10.94 -2.62 1.55
N ALA A 37 -12.00 -3.06 2.24
CA ALA A 37 -11.94 -3.36 3.68
C ALA A 37 -10.95 -4.50 4.00
N ILE A 38 -10.96 -5.56 3.19
CA ILE A 38 -10.00 -6.68 3.32
C ILE A 38 -8.58 -6.20 2.97
N HIS A 39 -8.43 -5.41 1.92
CA HIS A 39 -7.12 -4.96 1.46
C HIS A 39 -6.51 -3.91 2.39
N VAL A 40 -7.29 -3.02 3.00
CA VAL A 40 -6.80 -2.04 4.00
C VAL A 40 -6.29 -2.74 5.26
N TRP A 41 -7.00 -3.77 5.73
CA TRP A 41 -6.54 -4.55 6.89
C TRP A 41 -5.29 -5.38 6.56
N LEU A 42 -5.24 -6.00 5.37
CA LEU A 42 -4.10 -6.79 4.92
C LEU A 42 -2.88 -5.92 4.60
N CYS A 43 -3.07 -4.76 3.97
CA CYS A 43 -1.99 -3.80 3.66
C CYS A 43 -1.35 -3.23 4.93
N LYS A 44 -2.12 -2.98 6.00
CA LYS A 44 -1.55 -2.54 7.29
C LYS A 44 -0.61 -3.58 7.89
N LYS A 45 -0.96 -4.87 7.80
CA LYS A 45 -0.08 -5.96 8.26
C LYS A 45 1.14 -6.14 7.36
N VAL A 46 0.95 -6.13 6.04
CA VAL A 46 2.06 -6.34 5.09
C VAL A 46 3.06 -5.19 5.14
N ALA A 47 2.59 -3.93 5.27
CA ALA A 47 3.46 -2.77 5.37
C ALA A 47 4.23 -2.71 6.71
N PHE A 48 3.63 -3.17 7.81
CA PHE A 48 4.33 -3.21 9.11
C PHE A 48 5.53 -4.16 9.08
N PHE A 49 5.34 -5.38 8.57
CA PHE A 49 6.44 -6.33 8.41
C PHE A 49 7.45 -5.86 7.36
N ASP A 50 7.00 -5.26 6.27
CA ASP A 50 7.90 -4.72 5.25
C ASP A 50 8.83 -3.66 5.85
N VAL A 51 8.30 -2.68 6.59
CA VAL A 51 9.10 -1.65 7.28
C VAL A 51 10.01 -2.25 8.36
N PHE A 52 9.53 -3.22 9.14
CA PHE A 52 10.31 -3.84 10.22
C PHE A 52 11.46 -4.73 9.68
N PHE A 53 11.25 -5.43 8.57
CA PHE A 53 12.22 -6.35 7.97
C PHE A 53 13.02 -5.76 6.81
N THR A 54 12.76 -4.52 6.38
CA THR A 54 13.52 -3.83 5.31
C THR A 54 15.03 -3.83 5.57
N GLY A 55 15.46 -3.52 6.80
CA GLY A 55 16.87 -3.52 7.18
C GLY A 55 17.42 -4.89 7.58
N PHE A 56 16.57 -5.90 7.73
CA PHE A 56 16.96 -7.22 8.25
C PHE A 56 17.62 -8.11 7.19
N LYS A 57 17.33 -7.86 5.89
CA LYS A 57 17.83 -8.68 4.76
C LYS A 57 19.36 -8.74 4.67
N TRP A 58 20.07 -7.68 5.05
CA TRP A 58 21.54 -7.65 5.00
C TRP A 58 22.19 -7.90 6.36
N ARG A 59 21.49 -7.62 7.46
CA ARG A 59 22.02 -7.83 8.82
C ARG A 59 22.06 -9.30 9.22
N PHE A 60 21.08 -10.10 8.81
CA PHE A 60 21.01 -11.51 9.18
C PHE A 60 22.10 -12.37 8.52
N PRO A 61 22.40 -12.25 7.20
CA PRO A 61 23.55 -12.94 6.61
C PRO A 61 24.89 -12.54 7.23
N ALA A 62 25.09 -11.25 7.51
CA ALA A 62 26.32 -10.77 8.17
C ALA A 62 26.50 -11.39 9.57
N PHE A 63 25.40 -11.55 10.32
CA PHE A 63 25.42 -12.24 11.62
C PHE A 63 25.81 -13.72 11.49
N LEU A 64 25.25 -14.46 10.53
CA LEU A 64 25.62 -15.86 10.30
C LEU A 64 27.08 -16.03 9.89
N VAL A 65 27.60 -15.11 9.06
CA VAL A 65 29.02 -15.10 8.68
C VAL A 65 29.91 -14.86 9.90
N ALA A 66 29.55 -13.93 10.79
CA ALA A 66 30.30 -13.67 12.01
C ALA A 66 30.33 -14.89 12.94
N VAL A 67 29.17 -15.52 13.20
CA VAL A 67 29.09 -16.75 14.02
C VAL A 67 29.89 -17.89 13.40
N GLY A 68 29.82 -18.06 12.07
CA GLY A 68 30.61 -19.06 11.36
C GLY A 68 32.12 -18.81 11.46
N ALA A 69 32.55 -17.55 11.35
CA ALA A 69 33.95 -17.16 11.48
C ALA A 69 34.46 -17.38 12.91
N GLU A 70 33.69 -17.01 13.93
CA GLU A 70 34.03 -17.27 15.34
C GLU A 70 34.14 -18.76 15.62
N TYR A 71 33.19 -19.57 15.15
CA TYR A 71 33.22 -21.02 15.32
C TYR A 71 34.44 -21.66 14.63
N TYR A 72 34.75 -21.22 13.40
CA TYR A 72 35.89 -21.70 12.65
C TYR A 72 37.23 -21.30 13.30
N LEU A 73 37.35 -20.06 13.77
CA LEU A 73 38.53 -19.60 14.52
C LEU A 73 38.70 -20.34 15.85
N ASP A 74 37.62 -20.58 16.59
CA ASP A 74 37.66 -21.34 17.85
C ASP A 74 38.10 -22.79 17.63
N SER A 75 37.62 -23.43 16.55
CA SER A 75 38.04 -24.78 16.15
C SER A 75 39.54 -24.84 15.83
N LEU A 76 40.07 -23.88 15.06
CA LEU A 76 41.51 -23.81 14.75
C LEU A 76 42.38 -23.57 15.98
N ASN A 77 41.88 -22.84 16.97
CA ASN A 77 42.65 -22.53 18.18
C ASN A 77 42.71 -23.71 19.16
N LYS A 78 41.70 -24.60 19.12
CA LYS A 78 41.71 -25.86 19.88
C LYS A 78 42.68 -26.87 19.28
N ASP A 79 42.73 -26.99 17.95
CA ASP A 79 43.65 -27.89 17.23
C ASP A 79 45.13 -27.57 17.53
N LYS A 80 45.49 -26.27 17.57
CA LYS A 80 46.84 -25.79 17.88
C LYS A 80 47.31 -26.04 19.32
N LYS A 81 46.40 -26.31 20.26
CA LYS A 81 46.74 -26.55 21.68
C LYS A 81 47.03 -28.03 21.99
N HIS A 82 46.81 -28.92 21.02
CA HIS A 82 47.01 -30.36 21.18
C HIS A 82 48.35 -30.88 20.60
N HIS A 83 49.28 -30.00 20.25
CA HIS A 83 50.63 -30.33 19.77
C HIS A 83 51.70 -29.84 20.75
#